data_AF-A0A1I7Z3U6-F1
#
_entry.id   AF-A0A1I7Z3U6-F1
#
_cell.length_a   1.000
_cell.length_b   1.000
_cell.length_c   1.000
_cell.angle_alpha   90.00
_cell.angle_beta   90.00
_cell.angle_gamma   90.00
#
_symmetry.space_group_name_H-M   'P 1'
#
loop_
_entity.id
_entity.type
_entity.pdbx_description
1 polymer ?
#
loop_
_entity_poly.entity_id
_entity_poly.type
_entity_poly.pdbx_seq_one_letter_code
_entity_poly.pdbx_strand_id
1 'polypeptide(L)'
;MTDSESHDWIELNRNRHESDDQWIRRRAFLREYAGSYPKNRLICLSKVYVNMKYLGCDYDSELMQQVSELAATVGGGEAHRSNAEMRKLIKASRGRAEADKSKRKRPAGGPSTSAVPAKLVHPTTAGDIKRYVQFFTNLRVQLLQTDKNADSMQMLNQACGKQRADWILSKNSDGFHTLAIDRCLVLRQKFDEEAPTLRQTICNLAVHHLLQNSRVDIRTSDGTTGFPYELLKDSVEPDTCFTDTIRHCLGKVGAFLASSTTSKKDALARLTEALDRQNLELVVDAQHVGGWNQELTFSTACGAVCLAERSVSKKDATRVNEIKLEVAGVLCEHLSENQKEISLEPADGKNVLKLQL
;
A
#
# COMPACT_ATOMS: atom_id res chain seq x y z
N MET A 1 44.84 -16.44 14.01
CA MET A 1 44.52 -15.76 12.74
C MET A 1 43.03 -15.94 12.56
N THR A 2 42.26 -14.93 12.94
CA THR A 2 40.79 -15.00 13.01
C THR A 2 40.20 -14.81 11.62
N ASP A 3 39.26 -15.70 11.27
CA ASP A 3 38.52 -15.72 10.03
C ASP A 3 38.02 -14.33 9.65
N SER A 4 38.48 -13.84 8.50
CA SER A 4 37.89 -12.69 7.82
C SER A 4 36.53 -13.13 7.29
N GLU A 5 35.50 -13.09 8.13
CA GLU A 5 34.11 -13.18 7.68
C GLU A 5 33.90 -12.15 6.56
N SER A 6 33.57 -12.64 5.37
CA SER A 6 33.30 -11.75 4.24
C SER A 6 32.12 -10.83 4.61
N HIS A 7 32.42 -9.54 4.71
CA HIS A 7 31.45 -8.48 4.92
C HIS A 7 30.86 -7.96 3.59
N ASP A 8 30.90 -8.77 2.51
CA ASP A 8 30.37 -8.41 1.19
C ASP A 8 28.87 -8.07 1.22
N TRP A 9 28.16 -8.61 2.20
CA TRP A 9 26.75 -8.29 2.44
C TRP A 9 26.51 -6.82 2.78
N ILE A 10 27.51 -6.10 3.31
CA ILE A 10 27.40 -4.67 3.58
C ILE A 10 27.17 -3.93 2.26
N GLU A 11 28.02 -4.17 1.26
CA GLU A 11 27.90 -3.49 -0.04
C GLU A 11 26.59 -3.85 -0.75
N LEU A 12 26.15 -5.12 -0.66
CA LEU A 12 24.85 -5.58 -1.18
C LEU A 12 23.65 -4.97 -0.43
N ASN A 13 23.84 -4.41 0.76
CA ASN A 13 22.78 -3.78 1.53
C ASN A 13 22.52 -2.31 1.12
N ARG A 14 23.32 -1.75 0.21
CA ARG A 14 23.10 -0.37 -0.24
C ARG A 14 21.70 -0.23 -0.83
N ASN A 15 20.93 0.72 -0.32
CA ASN A 15 19.62 1.02 -0.89
C ASN A 15 19.80 1.83 -2.17
N ARG A 16 19.07 1.49 -3.24
CA ARG A 16 19.12 2.22 -4.52
C ARG A 16 18.76 3.71 -4.41
N HIS A 17 18.03 4.08 -3.35
CA HIS A 17 17.53 5.44 -3.10
C HIS A 17 18.38 6.23 -2.10
N GLU A 18 19.46 5.63 -1.60
CA GLU A 18 20.35 6.25 -0.62
C GLU A 18 21.39 7.12 -1.34
N SER A 19 21.49 8.40 -0.97
CA SER A 19 22.52 9.28 -1.54
C SER A 19 23.92 8.78 -1.18
N ASP A 20 24.94 9.18 -1.95
CA ASP A 20 26.32 8.76 -1.68
C ASP A 20 26.77 9.13 -0.26
N ASP A 21 26.43 10.33 0.22
CA ASP A 21 26.75 10.77 1.58
C ASP A 21 26.04 9.94 2.65
N GLN A 22 24.75 9.63 2.44
CA GLN A 22 23.99 8.77 3.34
C GLN A 22 24.61 7.37 3.40
N TRP A 23 24.96 6.83 2.23
CA TRP A 23 25.56 5.51 2.10
C TRP A 23 26.93 5.43 2.76
N ILE A 24 27.80 6.42 2.55
CA ILE A 24 29.12 6.47 3.18
C ILE A 24 28.99 6.39 4.70
N ARG A 25 28.05 7.15 5.29
CA ARG A 25 27.84 7.14 6.75
C ARG A 25 27.17 5.86 7.25
N ARG A 26 26.19 5.31 6.52
CA ARG A 26 25.55 4.03 6.89
C ARG A 26 26.53 2.86 6.80
N ARG A 27 27.35 2.85 5.75
CA ARG A 27 28.39 1.86 5.52
C ARG A 27 29.46 1.90 6.60
N ALA A 28 29.89 3.09 7.03
CA ALA A 28 30.81 3.23 8.16
C ALA A 28 30.20 2.62 9.45
N PHE A 29 28.93 2.92 9.72
CA PHE A 29 28.21 2.35 10.86
C PHE A 29 28.08 0.83 10.78
N LEU A 30 27.76 0.28 9.61
CA LEU A 30 27.66 -1.17 9.39
C LEU A 30 29.01 -1.87 9.57
N ARG A 31 30.12 -1.25 9.16
CA ARG A 31 31.46 -1.84 9.28
C ARG A 31 31.99 -1.84 10.70
N GLU A 32 31.79 -0.76 11.43
CA GLU A 32 32.23 -0.63 12.82
C GLU A 32 31.64 -1.75 13.70
N TYR A 33 30.37 -2.08 13.46
CA TYR A 33 29.61 -2.97 14.33
C TYR A 33 29.34 -4.36 13.74
N ALA A 34 29.90 -4.67 12.55
CA ALA A 34 29.64 -5.93 11.82
C ALA A 34 29.92 -7.19 12.68
N GLY A 35 30.95 -7.14 13.52
CA GLY A 35 31.31 -8.23 14.44
C GLY A 35 30.68 -8.13 15.84
N SER A 36 29.98 -7.04 16.16
CA SER A 36 29.41 -6.79 17.50
C SER A 36 27.90 -7.03 17.59
N TYR A 37 27.20 -7.06 16.46
CA TYR A 37 25.74 -7.19 16.41
C TYR A 37 25.30 -8.23 15.36
N PRO A 38 24.20 -8.97 15.61
CA PRO A 38 23.60 -9.81 14.58
C PRO A 38 23.25 -9.00 13.33
N LYS A 39 23.60 -9.53 12.15
CA LYS A 39 23.44 -8.87 10.84
C LYS A 39 22.11 -8.12 10.67
N ASN A 40 20.98 -8.77 10.90
CA ASN A 40 19.66 -8.15 10.71
C ASN A 40 19.41 -6.99 11.70
N ARG A 41 19.84 -7.12 12.96
CA ARG A 41 19.74 -6.06 13.96
C ARG A 41 20.59 -4.86 13.57
N LEU A 42 21.80 -5.11 13.09
CA LEU A 42 22.73 -4.06 12.68
C LEU A 42 22.22 -3.28 11.44
N ILE A 43 21.62 -3.98 10.48
CA ILE A 43 20.96 -3.35 9.33
C ILE A 43 19.82 -2.44 9.80
N CYS A 44 19.02 -2.87 10.79
CA CYS A 44 17.97 -2.03 11.35
C CYS A 44 18.54 -0.79 12.05
N LEU A 45 19.53 -0.96 12.94
CA LEU A 45 20.15 0.16 13.67
C LEU A 45 20.78 1.19 12.72
N SER A 46 21.44 0.73 11.65
CA SER A 46 22.05 1.64 10.66
C SER A 46 21.02 2.45 9.87
N LYS A 47 19.83 1.88 9.60
CA LYS A 47 18.71 2.61 8.98
C LYS A 47 18.13 3.66 9.93
N VAL A 48 17.97 3.32 11.21
CA VAL A 48 17.51 4.28 12.24
C VAL A 48 18.48 5.44 12.35
N TYR A 49 19.79 5.16 12.39
CA TYR A 49 20.84 6.19 12.42
C TYR A 49 20.71 7.20 11.27
N VAL A 50 20.61 6.72 10.02
CA VAL A 50 20.48 7.60 8.85
C VAL A 50 19.15 8.35 8.83
N ASN A 51 18.05 7.70 9.22
CA ASN A 51 16.74 8.35 9.26
C ASN A 51 16.69 9.47 10.31
N MET A 52 17.27 9.26 11.49
CA MET A 52 17.44 10.33 12.49
C MET A 52 18.30 11.46 11.92
N LYS A 53 19.45 11.13 11.33
CA LYS A 53 20.45 12.13 10.90
C LYS A 53 20.11 12.90 9.62
N TYR A 54 19.31 12.35 8.71
CA TYR A 54 19.02 12.98 7.41
C TYR A 54 17.55 13.29 7.18
N LEU A 55 16.64 12.52 7.77
CA LEU A 55 15.21 12.70 7.63
C LEU A 55 14.57 13.34 8.87
N GLY A 56 15.32 13.41 9.97
CA GLY A 56 14.85 13.95 11.24
C GLY A 56 13.72 13.12 11.85
N CYS A 57 13.67 11.80 11.60
CA CYS A 57 12.66 10.90 12.17
C CYS A 57 12.88 10.71 13.68
N ASP A 58 11.78 10.59 14.42
CA ASP A 58 11.81 10.24 15.85
C ASP A 58 11.36 8.78 16.02
N TYR A 59 11.95 8.11 17.00
CA TYR A 59 11.68 6.73 17.36
C TYR A 59 11.47 6.65 18.88
N ASP A 60 11.29 5.45 19.41
CA ASP A 60 11.29 5.23 20.85
C ASP A 60 12.56 5.78 21.51
N SER A 61 12.43 6.39 22.69
CA SER A 61 13.51 7.09 23.37
C SER A 61 14.70 6.20 23.69
N GLU A 62 14.46 4.93 24.08
CA GLU A 62 15.52 3.98 24.40
C GLU A 62 16.32 3.62 23.14
N LEU A 63 15.61 3.42 22.02
CA LEU A 63 16.22 3.13 20.73
C LEU A 63 17.01 4.34 20.18
N MET A 64 16.47 5.55 20.30
CA MET A 64 17.16 6.76 19.88
C MET A 64 18.44 6.98 20.69
N GLN A 65 18.40 6.72 22.00
CA GLN A 65 19.56 6.79 22.87
C GLN A 65 20.62 5.76 22.44
N GLN A 66 20.22 4.48 22.28
CA GLN A 66 21.11 3.41 21.84
C GLN A 66 21.81 3.78 20.51
N VAL A 67 21.06 4.27 19.53
CA VAL A 67 21.62 4.63 18.22
C VAL A 67 22.53 5.85 18.30
N SER A 68 22.24 6.81 19.18
CA SER A 68 23.07 8.00 19.39
C SER A 68 24.41 7.64 20.04
N GLU A 69 24.40 6.74 21.02
CA GLU A 69 25.61 6.20 21.65
C GLU A 69 26.49 5.47 20.63
N LEU A 70 25.89 4.60 19.80
CA LEU A 70 26.61 3.90 18.74
C LEU A 70 27.16 4.84 17.66
N ALA A 71 26.41 5.90 17.32
CA ALA A 71 26.82 6.87 16.31
C ALA A 71 27.98 7.76 16.77
N ALA A 72 28.16 7.97 18.08
CA ALA A 72 29.25 8.77 18.64
C ALA A 72 30.63 8.15 18.34
N THR A 73 30.73 6.82 18.34
CA THR A 73 31.98 6.07 18.10
C THR A 73 32.41 6.06 16.63
N VAL A 74 31.46 6.10 15.68
CA VAL A 74 31.72 5.98 14.22
C VAL A 74 32.32 7.25 13.61
N GLY A 75 32.33 8.37 14.35
CA GLY A 75 33.12 9.55 14.04
C GLY A 75 32.52 10.52 13.01
N GLY A 76 32.78 11.80 13.30
CA GLY A 76 32.45 12.97 12.50
C GLY A 76 31.86 14.06 13.40
N GLY A 77 32.72 14.76 14.14
CA GLY A 77 32.43 15.85 15.09
C GLY A 77 31.82 17.12 14.46
N GLU A 78 30.79 16.94 13.65
CA GLU A 78 29.90 18.00 13.19
C GLU A 78 28.80 18.15 14.24
N ALA A 79 28.58 19.38 14.73
CA ALA A 79 27.52 19.66 15.70
C ALA A 79 26.19 19.07 15.23
N HIS A 80 25.61 18.21 16.06
CA HIS A 80 24.30 17.62 15.82
C HIS A 80 23.27 18.76 15.79
N ARG A 81 22.84 19.16 14.58
CA ARG A 81 21.68 20.05 14.42
C ARG A 81 20.47 19.31 14.96
N SER A 82 19.69 19.96 15.81
CA SER A 82 18.52 19.33 16.42
C SER A 82 17.55 18.84 15.34
N ASN A 83 16.82 17.74 15.61
CA ASN A 83 15.79 17.22 14.70
C ASN A 83 14.79 18.33 14.27
N ALA A 84 14.48 19.27 15.18
CA ALA A 84 13.63 20.42 14.91
C ALA A 84 14.22 21.39 13.86
N GLU A 85 15.52 21.70 13.95
CA GLU A 85 16.22 22.56 12.99
C GLU A 85 16.34 21.89 11.62
N MET A 86 16.58 20.58 11.59
CA MET A 86 16.64 19.83 10.34
C MET A 86 15.28 19.80 9.64
N ARG A 87 14.19 19.56 10.38
CA ARG A 87 12.82 19.67 9.87
C ARG A 87 12.52 21.07 9.35
N LYS A 88 12.99 22.13 10.04
CA LYS A 88 12.83 23.52 9.60
C LYS A 88 13.56 23.80 8.29
N LEU A 89 14.78 23.27 8.12
CA LEU A 89 15.55 23.42 6.88
C LEU A 89 14.94 22.66 5.70
N ILE A 90 14.43 21.44 5.93
CA ILE A 90 13.68 20.67 4.93
C ILE A 90 12.39 21.41 4.53
N LYS A 91 11.71 22.03 5.49
CA LYS A 91 10.53 22.87 5.23
C LYS A 91 10.89 24.13 4.44
N ALA A 92 12.02 24.76 4.73
CA ALA A 92 12.51 25.97 4.06
C ALA A 92 13.04 25.69 2.63
N SER A 93 13.72 24.57 2.40
CA SER A 93 14.18 24.17 1.05
C SER A 93 13.00 23.85 0.14
N ARG A 94 11.96 23.17 0.66
CA ARG A 94 10.68 22.98 -0.04
C ARG A 94 9.98 24.31 -0.33
N GLY A 95 9.96 25.23 0.62
CA GLY A 95 9.39 26.57 0.42
C GLY A 95 10.08 27.37 -0.70
N ARG A 96 11.42 27.31 -0.78
CA ARG A 96 12.19 27.97 -1.84
C ARG A 96 11.97 27.34 -3.22
N ALA A 97 11.95 26.00 -3.30
CA ALA A 97 11.67 25.29 -4.55
C ALA A 97 10.25 25.57 -5.09
N GLU A 98 9.27 25.75 -4.21
CA GLU A 98 7.90 26.12 -4.60
C GLU A 98 7.78 27.61 -4.96
N ALA A 99 8.49 28.50 -4.27
CA ALA A 99 8.53 29.93 -4.61
C ALA A 99 9.14 30.16 -6.02
N ASP A 100 10.19 29.41 -6.38
CA ASP A 100 10.83 29.53 -7.69
C ASP A 100 9.95 29.03 -8.85
N LYS A 101 9.14 27.99 -8.60
CA LYS A 101 8.11 27.53 -9.55
C LYS A 101 6.97 28.55 -9.70
N SER A 102 6.62 29.27 -8.63
CA SER A 102 5.54 30.27 -8.65
C SER A 102 5.90 31.55 -9.41
N LYS A 103 7.19 31.94 -9.43
CA LYS A 103 7.68 33.11 -10.19
C LYS A 103 7.63 32.91 -11.71
N ARG A 104 7.62 31.66 -12.19
CA ARG A 104 7.56 31.34 -13.64
C ARG A 104 6.15 31.41 -14.26
N LYS A 105 5.09 31.72 -13.49
CA LYS A 105 3.69 31.55 -13.95
C LYS A 105 2.76 32.78 -13.87
N ARG A 106 3.24 34.01 -13.71
CA ARG A 106 2.35 35.19 -13.64
C ARG A 106 2.50 36.16 -14.83
N PRO A 107 1.42 36.47 -15.57
CA PRO A 107 1.24 37.76 -16.21
C PRO A 107 0.78 38.82 -15.19
N ALA A 108 1.03 40.08 -15.52
CA ALA A 108 0.80 41.28 -14.70
C ALA A 108 -0.62 41.86 -14.81
N GLY A 109 -1.03 42.62 -13.77
CA GLY A 109 -2.25 43.47 -13.70
C GLY A 109 -3.36 42.86 -12.83
N GLY A 110 -3.62 43.30 -11.60
CA GLY A 110 -4.27 44.55 -11.16
C GLY A 110 -4.88 44.35 -9.75
N PRO A 111 -5.37 45.38 -9.03
CA PRO A 111 -4.99 45.63 -7.63
C PRO A 111 -5.99 45.19 -6.52
N SER A 112 -5.37 44.92 -5.35
CA SER A 112 -5.77 45.15 -3.94
C SER A 112 -7.25 45.22 -3.53
N THR A 113 -7.63 44.50 -2.48
CA THR A 113 -8.02 45.12 -1.18
C THR A 113 -8.05 44.07 -0.08
N SER A 114 -7.34 44.38 1.00
CA SER A 114 -7.35 43.68 2.28
C SER A 114 -8.64 43.96 3.04
N ALA A 115 -9.41 42.92 3.35
CA ALA A 115 -10.50 42.98 4.32
C ALA A 115 -10.31 41.92 5.42
N VAL A 116 -10.49 42.37 6.66
CA VAL A 116 -10.31 41.69 7.95
C VAL A 116 -11.22 40.46 8.06
N PRO A 117 -10.80 39.33 8.67
CA PRO A 117 -11.58 38.10 8.66
C PRO A 117 -12.81 38.21 9.57
N ALA A 118 -14.00 38.10 8.95
CA ALA A 118 -15.27 37.96 9.64
C ALA A 118 -15.40 36.54 10.24
N LYS A 119 -16.04 36.51 11.42
CA LYS A 119 -16.25 35.35 12.31
C LYS A 119 -16.73 34.10 11.56
N LEU A 120 -16.17 32.95 11.97
CA LEU A 120 -16.49 31.62 11.47
C LEU A 120 -18.01 31.33 11.55
N VAL A 121 -18.64 31.24 10.39
CA VAL A 121 -19.92 30.55 10.22
C VAL A 121 -19.61 29.06 10.17
N HIS A 122 -20.27 28.26 11.01
CA HIS A 122 -20.19 26.80 10.94
C HIS A 122 -20.63 26.35 9.53
N PRO A 123 -19.82 25.56 8.81
CA PRO A 123 -20.15 25.16 7.45
C PRO A 123 -21.41 24.29 7.43
N THR A 124 -22.26 24.51 6.43
CA THR A 124 -23.45 23.67 6.18
C THR A 124 -23.02 22.32 5.58
N THR A 125 -23.79 21.27 5.82
CA THR A 125 -23.54 19.91 5.30
C THR A 125 -23.32 19.89 3.78
N ALA A 126 -24.05 20.74 3.03
CA ALA A 126 -23.88 20.87 1.58
C ALA A 126 -22.56 21.55 1.17
N GLY A 127 -22.03 22.45 2.00
CA GLY A 127 -20.73 23.08 1.80
C GLY A 127 -19.58 22.10 2.00
N ASP A 128 -19.70 21.21 2.99
CA ASP A 128 -18.72 20.16 3.26
C ASP A 128 -18.67 19.12 2.14
N ILE A 129 -19.83 18.68 1.60
CA ILE A 129 -19.88 17.73 0.48
C ILE A 129 -19.10 18.27 -0.74
N LYS A 130 -19.36 19.53 -1.15
CA LYS A 130 -18.64 20.14 -2.27
C LYS A 130 -17.13 20.21 -2.02
N ARG A 131 -16.72 20.49 -0.78
CA ARG A 131 -15.31 20.48 -0.38
C ARG A 131 -14.70 19.08 -0.51
N TYR A 132 -15.39 18.03 -0.07
CA TYR A 132 -14.91 16.65 -0.20
C TYR A 132 -14.85 16.20 -1.66
N VAL A 133 -15.83 16.55 -2.49
CA VAL A 133 -15.79 16.26 -3.94
C VAL A 133 -14.52 16.85 -4.57
N GLN A 134 -14.22 18.12 -4.27
CA GLN A 134 -13.00 18.76 -4.75
C GLN A 134 -11.72 18.13 -4.18
N PHE A 135 -11.73 17.80 -2.87
CA PHE A 135 -10.61 17.15 -2.19
C PHE A 135 -10.26 15.79 -2.83
N PHE A 136 -11.24 14.92 -3.02
CA PHE A 136 -11.04 13.59 -3.62
C PHE A 136 -10.71 13.67 -5.11
N THR A 137 -11.25 14.67 -5.83
CA THR A 137 -10.85 14.94 -7.22
C THR A 137 -9.37 15.29 -7.30
N ASN A 138 -8.89 16.17 -6.41
CA ASN A 138 -7.47 16.51 -6.31
C ASN A 138 -6.64 15.30 -5.83
N LEU A 139 -7.18 14.48 -4.92
CA LEU A 139 -6.48 13.34 -4.34
C LEU A 139 -6.19 12.31 -5.43
N ARG A 140 -7.18 12.00 -6.28
CA ARG A 140 -7.03 11.15 -7.45
C ARG A 140 -5.92 11.66 -8.38
N VAL A 141 -5.89 12.96 -8.68
CA VAL A 141 -4.82 13.56 -9.50
C VAL A 141 -3.45 13.36 -8.85
N GLN A 142 -3.34 13.51 -7.53
CA GLN A 142 -2.08 13.27 -6.82
C GLN A 142 -1.66 11.80 -6.84
N LEU A 143 -2.61 10.87 -6.70
CA LEU A 143 -2.34 9.43 -6.81
C LEU A 143 -1.83 9.07 -8.21
N LEU A 144 -2.42 9.63 -9.27
CA LEU A 144 -1.96 9.46 -10.66
C LEU A 144 -0.55 10.03 -10.92
N GLN A 145 -0.14 11.04 -10.16
CA GLN A 145 1.18 11.69 -10.25
C GLN A 145 2.22 11.09 -9.31
N THR A 146 1.84 10.10 -8.51
CA THR A 146 2.76 9.48 -7.55
C THR A 146 3.83 8.67 -8.27
N ASP A 147 5.00 8.51 -7.65
CA ASP A 147 6.10 7.70 -8.17
C ASP A 147 5.59 6.30 -8.54
N LYS A 148 5.96 5.83 -9.74
CA LYS A 148 5.61 4.49 -10.24
C LYS A 148 6.11 3.36 -9.35
N ASN A 149 7.10 3.64 -8.51
CA ASN A 149 7.70 2.68 -7.59
C ASN A 149 7.14 2.77 -6.16
N ALA A 150 6.21 3.70 -5.89
CA ALA A 150 5.60 3.82 -4.59
C ALA A 150 4.61 2.68 -4.35
N ASP A 151 4.66 2.06 -3.16
CA ASP A 151 3.58 1.17 -2.73
C ASP A 151 2.32 1.98 -2.37
N SER A 152 1.16 1.31 -2.28
CA SER A 152 -0.11 1.99 -2.05
C SER A 152 -0.17 2.76 -0.73
N MET A 153 0.55 2.34 0.31
CA MET A 153 0.60 3.11 1.58
C MET A 153 1.41 4.39 1.38
N GLN A 154 2.53 4.32 0.68
CA GLN A 154 3.32 5.49 0.31
C GLN A 154 2.52 6.45 -0.58
N MET A 155 1.75 5.91 -1.53
CA MET A 155 0.83 6.69 -2.37
C MET A 155 -0.19 7.45 -1.54
N LEU A 156 -0.86 6.76 -0.60
CA LEU A 156 -1.83 7.40 0.32
C LEU A 156 -1.16 8.46 1.19
N ASN A 157 -0.02 8.14 1.80
CA ASN A 157 0.75 9.08 2.64
C ASN A 157 1.14 10.35 1.86
N GLN A 158 1.63 10.20 0.64
CA GLN A 158 2.04 11.33 -0.19
C GLN A 158 0.84 12.15 -0.68
N ALA A 159 -0.21 11.49 -1.17
CA ALA A 159 -1.38 12.16 -1.72
C ALA A 159 -2.19 12.89 -0.63
N CYS A 160 -2.43 12.23 0.51
CA CYS A 160 -3.14 12.83 1.64
C CYS A 160 -2.29 13.93 2.31
N GLY A 161 -0.99 13.70 2.48
CA GLY A 161 -0.07 14.68 3.07
C GLY A 161 0.02 16.00 2.28
N LYS A 162 -0.04 15.95 0.94
CA LYS A 162 -0.10 17.16 0.08
C LYS A 162 -1.36 17.99 0.34
N GLN A 163 -2.45 17.36 0.74
CA GLN A 163 -3.73 18.02 1.04
C GLN A 163 -3.96 18.24 2.53
N ARG A 164 -2.97 17.93 3.39
CA ARG A 164 -3.07 18.01 4.86
C ARG A 164 -4.25 17.21 5.42
N ALA A 165 -4.49 16.04 4.82
CA ALA A 165 -5.42 15.05 5.32
C ALA A 165 -4.65 13.84 5.82
N ASP A 166 -5.22 13.17 6.81
CA ASP A 166 -4.76 11.89 7.30
C ASP A 166 -5.68 10.79 6.78
N TRP A 167 -5.17 9.57 6.72
CA TRP A 167 -5.97 8.38 6.46
C TRP A 167 -5.82 7.42 7.63
N ILE A 168 -6.91 6.74 7.96
CA ILE A 168 -6.96 5.79 9.07
C ILE A 168 -7.46 4.44 8.57
N LEU A 169 -6.88 3.39 9.11
CA LEU A 169 -7.36 2.02 8.98
C LEU A 169 -7.74 1.54 10.37
N SER A 170 -9.00 1.14 10.54
CA SER A 170 -9.55 0.65 11.81
C SER A 170 -10.40 -0.59 11.59
N LYS A 171 -10.56 -1.40 12.64
CA LYS A 171 -11.51 -2.50 12.70
C LYS A 171 -12.65 -2.09 13.64
N ASN A 172 -13.89 -2.19 13.19
CA ASN A 172 -15.05 -1.87 14.02
C ASN A 172 -15.48 -3.07 14.88
N SER A 173 -16.40 -2.84 15.83
CA SER A 173 -16.95 -3.88 16.71
C SER A 173 -17.59 -5.05 15.95
N ASP A 174 -18.13 -4.77 14.77
CA ASP A 174 -18.84 -5.75 13.96
C ASP A 174 -17.90 -6.56 13.05
N GLY A 175 -16.58 -6.35 13.17
CA GLY A 175 -15.54 -7.07 12.44
C GLY A 175 -15.18 -6.50 11.05
N PHE A 176 -15.80 -5.39 10.64
CA PHE A 176 -15.41 -4.70 9.40
C PHE A 176 -14.10 -3.95 9.57
N HIS A 177 -13.24 -4.08 8.57
CA HIS A 177 -12.13 -3.19 8.36
C HIS A 177 -12.59 -2.00 7.53
N THR A 178 -12.27 -0.80 8.01
CA THR A 178 -12.65 0.46 7.38
C THR A 178 -11.40 1.29 7.09
N LEU A 179 -11.25 1.71 5.84
CA LEU A 179 -10.28 2.74 5.46
C LEU A 179 -11.03 4.05 5.21
N ALA A 180 -10.66 5.08 5.96
CA ALA A 180 -11.20 6.42 5.83
C ALA A 180 -10.09 7.42 5.57
N ILE A 181 -10.42 8.48 4.83
CA ILE A 181 -9.54 9.62 4.57
C ILE A 181 -10.24 10.86 5.12
N ASP A 182 -9.59 11.53 6.06
CA ASP A 182 -10.19 12.60 6.88
C ASP A 182 -11.50 12.09 7.54
N ARG A 183 -12.66 12.68 7.21
CA ARG A 183 -13.96 12.27 7.75
C ARG A 183 -14.81 11.48 6.75
N CYS A 184 -14.20 10.94 5.71
CA CYS A 184 -14.90 10.22 4.65
C CYS A 184 -14.47 8.76 4.60
N LEU A 185 -15.43 7.85 4.74
CA LEU A 185 -15.22 6.42 4.49
C LEU A 185 -14.95 6.18 3.00
N VAL A 186 -13.92 5.39 2.70
CA VAL A 186 -13.49 5.07 1.33
C VAL A 186 -13.69 3.59 1.00
N LEU A 187 -13.39 2.71 1.94
CA LEU A 187 -13.53 1.26 1.77
C LEU A 187 -13.99 0.63 3.09
N ARG A 188 -14.90 -0.34 3.00
CA ARG A 188 -15.36 -1.16 4.11
C ARG A 188 -15.43 -2.62 3.68
N GLN A 189 -14.82 -3.54 4.42
CA GLN A 189 -14.81 -4.97 4.10
C GLN A 189 -14.59 -5.84 5.34
N LYS A 190 -15.25 -7.00 5.41
CA LYS A 190 -14.94 -8.07 6.37
C LYS A 190 -13.97 -9.08 5.77
N PHE A 191 -13.07 -9.58 6.60
CA PHE A 191 -12.15 -10.66 6.24
C PHE A 191 -12.30 -11.75 7.30
N ASP A 192 -12.32 -13.00 6.86
CA ASP A 192 -12.43 -14.15 7.77
C ASP A 192 -11.11 -14.42 8.51
N GLU A 193 -9.98 -14.02 7.92
CA GLU A 193 -8.64 -14.22 8.48
C GLU A 193 -7.83 -12.91 8.58
N GLU A 194 -7.03 -12.79 9.65
CA GLU A 194 -6.09 -11.67 9.83
C GLU A 194 -4.72 -12.01 9.24
N ALA A 195 -4.64 -11.98 7.90
CA ALA A 195 -3.38 -12.19 7.20
C ALA A 195 -2.36 -11.06 7.51
N PRO A 196 -1.05 -11.35 7.58
CA PRO A 196 -0.01 -10.32 7.78
C PRO A 196 -0.02 -9.22 6.71
N THR A 197 -0.49 -9.53 5.50
CA THR A 197 -0.60 -8.62 4.36
C THR A 197 -1.90 -7.82 4.32
N LEU A 198 -2.84 -8.06 5.24
CA LEU A 198 -4.19 -7.48 5.24
C LEU A 198 -4.19 -5.95 5.14
N ARG A 199 -3.34 -5.29 5.93
CA ARG A 199 -3.18 -3.82 5.88
C ARG A 199 -2.77 -3.35 4.48
N GLN A 200 -1.81 -4.03 3.86
CA GLN A 200 -1.32 -3.69 2.53
C GLN A 200 -2.42 -3.91 1.48
N THR A 201 -3.12 -5.04 1.55
CA THR A 201 -4.23 -5.39 0.66
C THR A 201 -5.35 -4.34 0.72
N ILE A 202 -5.77 -3.93 1.92
CA ILE A 202 -6.79 -2.89 2.09
C ILE A 202 -6.34 -1.56 1.49
N CYS A 203 -5.09 -1.14 1.72
CA CYS A 203 -4.54 0.08 1.13
C CYS A 203 -4.47 0.00 -0.40
N ASN A 204 -4.06 -1.16 -0.95
CA ASN A 204 -4.03 -1.40 -2.39
C ASN A 204 -5.43 -1.25 -3.00
N LEU A 205 -6.43 -1.86 -2.38
CA LEU A 205 -7.81 -1.80 -2.86
C LEU A 205 -8.38 -0.39 -2.78
N ALA A 206 -8.11 0.34 -1.69
CA ALA A 206 -8.54 1.73 -1.58
C ALA A 206 -7.89 2.63 -2.66
N VAL A 207 -6.60 2.46 -2.94
CA VAL A 207 -5.93 3.20 -4.02
C VAL A 207 -6.50 2.84 -5.39
N HIS A 208 -6.69 1.55 -5.67
CA HIS A 208 -7.34 1.11 -6.92
C HIS A 208 -8.74 1.69 -7.05
N HIS A 209 -9.54 1.66 -5.99
CA HIS A 209 -10.87 2.26 -5.97
C HIS A 209 -10.83 3.76 -6.31
N LEU A 210 -9.98 4.54 -5.63
CA LEU A 210 -9.81 5.97 -5.88
C LEU A 210 -9.36 6.28 -7.32
N LEU A 211 -8.50 5.42 -7.90
CA LEU A 211 -8.02 5.54 -9.28
C LEU A 211 -9.03 5.04 -10.33
N GLN A 212 -10.01 4.22 -9.95
CA GLN A 212 -11.09 3.78 -10.83
C GLN A 212 -12.24 4.79 -10.88
N ASN A 213 -12.54 5.48 -9.77
CA ASN A 213 -13.66 6.44 -9.67
C ASN A 213 -13.43 7.72 -10.47
N SER A 214 -13.84 7.70 -11.75
CA SER A 214 -13.70 8.85 -12.65
C SER A 214 -14.55 10.04 -12.18
N ARG A 215 -15.70 9.76 -11.58
CA ARG A 215 -16.57 10.72 -10.90
C ARG A 215 -16.49 10.51 -9.40
N VAL A 216 -16.18 11.59 -8.69
CA VAL A 216 -16.21 11.61 -7.22
C VAL A 216 -17.61 11.99 -6.78
N ASP A 217 -18.25 11.11 -6.02
CA ASP A 217 -19.54 11.37 -5.40
C ASP A 217 -19.45 11.13 -3.89
N ILE A 218 -20.04 12.02 -3.11
CA ILE A 218 -19.93 12.04 -1.65
C ILE A 218 -21.32 12.20 -1.07
N ARG A 219 -21.72 11.26 -0.20
CA ARG A 219 -22.96 11.37 0.57
C ARG A 219 -22.68 11.57 2.05
N THR A 220 -23.67 12.09 2.75
CA THR A 220 -23.73 11.98 4.22
C THR A 220 -24.07 10.54 4.59
N SER A 221 -23.34 9.99 5.55
CA SER A 221 -23.68 8.67 6.13
C SER A 221 -24.94 8.77 6.98
N ASP A 222 -25.64 7.64 7.11
CA ASP A 222 -26.74 7.43 8.05
C ASP A 222 -26.25 7.21 9.49
N GLY A 223 -24.93 7.18 9.72
CA GLY A 223 -24.29 7.00 11.01
C GLY A 223 -23.91 5.56 11.33
N THR A 224 -24.27 4.59 10.47
CA THR A 224 -23.96 3.17 10.66
C THR A 224 -22.47 2.87 10.57
N THR A 225 -21.73 3.67 9.82
CA THR A 225 -20.30 3.43 9.54
C THR A 225 -19.36 4.16 10.51
N GLY A 226 -19.89 5.01 11.39
CA GLY A 226 -19.10 5.84 12.30
C GLY A 226 -18.39 7.02 11.62
N PHE A 227 -18.55 7.18 10.31
CA PHE A 227 -18.04 8.31 9.53
C PHE A 227 -19.20 9.17 9.04
N PRO A 228 -19.09 10.50 9.05
CA PRO A 228 -20.16 11.40 8.62
C PRO A 228 -20.34 11.44 7.10
N TYR A 229 -19.32 11.05 6.34
CA TYR A 229 -19.32 11.08 4.88
C TYR A 229 -18.86 9.75 4.30
N GLU A 230 -19.39 9.41 3.12
CA GLU A 230 -19.06 8.19 2.40
C GLU A 230 -18.76 8.51 0.94
N LEU A 231 -17.67 7.94 0.43
CA LEU A 231 -17.30 8.01 -0.98
C LEU A 231 -18.10 6.96 -1.75
N LEU A 232 -18.79 7.42 -2.79
CA LEU A 232 -19.54 6.59 -3.72
C LEU A 232 -18.77 6.46 -5.04
N LYS A 233 -18.88 5.29 -5.65
CA LYS A 233 -18.43 5.05 -7.03
C LYS A 233 -19.64 4.95 -7.93
N ASP A 234 -19.92 5.96 -8.74
CA ASP A 234 -21.03 5.92 -9.70
C ASP A 234 -22.39 5.52 -9.06
N SER A 235 -22.67 6.00 -7.84
CA SER A 235 -23.85 5.63 -7.00
C SER A 235 -23.82 4.24 -6.36
N VAL A 236 -22.70 3.52 -6.46
CA VAL A 236 -22.43 2.25 -5.78
C VAL A 236 -21.93 2.53 -4.35
N GLU A 237 -22.51 1.83 -3.39
CA GLU A 237 -22.26 2.02 -1.96
C GLU A 237 -20.88 1.48 -1.53
N PRO A 238 -20.32 1.98 -0.41
CA PRO A 238 -19.03 1.50 0.11
C PRO A 238 -18.96 0.00 0.40
N ASP A 239 -20.10 -0.66 0.60
CA ASP A 239 -20.19 -2.09 0.90
C ASP A 239 -19.99 -2.98 -0.34
N THR A 240 -20.26 -2.47 -1.54
CA THR A 240 -20.05 -3.17 -2.83
C THR A 240 -18.79 -2.71 -3.56
N CYS A 241 -18.18 -1.62 -3.09
CA CYS A 241 -16.91 -1.08 -3.56
C CYS A 241 -15.79 -2.13 -3.62
N PHE A 242 -15.69 -3.02 -2.63
CA PHE A 242 -14.69 -4.08 -2.60
C PHE A 242 -14.84 -5.02 -3.81
N THR A 243 -16.03 -5.59 -3.99
CA THR A 243 -16.34 -6.52 -5.09
C THR A 243 -16.06 -5.90 -6.45
N ASP A 244 -16.49 -4.65 -6.66
CA ASP A 244 -16.28 -3.95 -7.92
C ASP A 244 -14.81 -3.65 -8.20
N THR A 245 -14.05 -3.30 -7.16
CA THR A 245 -12.63 -3.03 -7.27
C THR A 245 -11.88 -4.32 -7.61
N ILE A 246 -12.19 -5.42 -6.93
CA ILE A 246 -11.62 -6.75 -7.22
C ILE A 246 -11.95 -7.17 -8.65
N ARG A 247 -13.20 -7.06 -9.09
CA ARG A 247 -13.61 -7.42 -10.46
C ARG A 247 -12.77 -6.68 -11.49
N HIS A 248 -12.57 -5.37 -11.29
CA HIS A 248 -11.74 -4.57 -12.18
C HIS A 248 -10.26 -4.97 -12.14
N CYS A 249 -9.71 -5.27 -10.96
CA CYS A 249 -8.35 -5.79 -10.82
C CYS A 249 -8.19 -7.12 -11.56
N LEU A 250 -9.09 -8.08 -11.36
CA LEU A 250 -9.07 -9.35 -12.07
C LEU A 250 -9.25 -9.18 -13.59
N GLY A 251 -10.01 -8.19 -14.04
CA GLY A 251 -10.11 -7.87 -15.48
C GLY A 251 -8.76 -7.44 -16.08
N LYS A 252 -7.97 -6.66 -15.32
CA LYS A 252 -6.59 -6.30 -15.71
C LYS A 252 -5.63 -7.49 -15.65
N VAL A 253 -5.80 -8.39 -14.68
CA VAL A 253 -5.08 -9.68 -14.62
C VAL A 253 -5.34 -10.47 -15.90
N GLY A 254 -6.61 -10.61 -16.29
CA GLY A 254 -7.03 -11.26 -17.53
C GLY A 254 -6.43 -10.63 -18.79
N ALA A 255 -6.46 -9.30 -18.91
CA ALA A 255 -5.86 -8.58 -20.02
C ALA A 255 -4.34 -8.80 -20.14
N PHE A 256 -3.63 -8.86 -19.00
CA PHE A 256 -2.22 -9.22 -18.99
C PHE A 256 -2.00 -10.68 -19.43
N LEU A 257 -2.81 -11.62 -18.93
CA LEU A 257 -2.69 -13.03 -19.29
C LEU A 257 -2.93 -13.29 -20.78
N ALA A 258 -3.91 -12.60 -21.38
CA ALA A 258 -4.20 -12.65 -22.81
C ALA A 258 -3.06 -12.11 -23.68
N SER A 259 -2.32 -11.11 -23.20
CA SER A 259 -1.15 -10.55 -23.90
C SER A 259 0.15 -11.30 -23.63
N SER A 260 0.19 -12.16 -22.60
CA SER A 260 1.37 -12.93 -22.16
C SER A 260 1.38 -14.39 -22.64
N THR A 261 0.69 -14.69 -23.76
CA THR A 261 0.55 -16.07 -24.28
C THR A 261 1.87 -16.71 -24.71
N THR A 262 2.91 -15.92 -24.99
CA THR A 262 4.24 -16.39 -25.42
C THR A 262 5.23 -16.58 -24.25
N SER A 263 4.78 -16.41 -23.01
CA SER A 263 5.62 -16.55 -21.83
C SER A 263 6.14 -17.99 -21.68
N LYS A 264 7.44 -18.14 -21.41
CA LYS A 264 8.07 -19.43 -21.09
C LYS A 264 7.79 -19.91 -19.67
N LYS A 265 7.12 -19.08 -18.85
CA LYS A 265 6.74 -19.43 -17.48
C LYS A 265 5.60 -20.44 -17.48
N ASP A 266 5.58 -21.33 -16.50
CA ASP A 266 4.45 -22.21 -16.26
C ASP A 266 3.18 -21.41 -15.86
N ALA A 267 2.02 -22.07 -15.91
CA ALA A 267 0.73 -21.43 -15.67
C ALA A 267 0.62 -20.80 -14.27
N LEU A 268 1.19 -21.44 -13.24
CA LEU A 268 1.14 -20.92 -11.88
C LEU A 268 1.98 -19.64 -11.76
N ALA A 269 3.22 -19.66 -12.27
CA ALA A 269 4.10 -18.49 -12.27
C ALA A 269 3.53 -17.33 -13.11
N ARG A 270 2.82 -17.61 -14.20
CA ARG A 270 2.10 -16.60 -15.00
C ARG A 270 0.95 -15.98 -14.22
N LEU A 271 0.14 -16.81 -13.56
CA LEU A 271 -0.97 -16.34 -12.73
C LEU A 271 -0.49 -15.48 -11.56
N THR A 272 0.56 -15.93 -10.84
CA THR A 272 1.18 -15.18 -9.76
C THR A 272 1.69 -13.82 -10.25
N GLU A 273 2.43 -13.76 -11.36
CA GLU A 273 2.90 -12.48 -11.90
C GLU A 273 1.73 -11.55 -12.29
N ALA A 274 0.68 -12.10 -12.88
CA ALA A 274 -0.47 -11.33 -13.30
C ALA A 274 -1.19 -10.68 -12.12
N LEU A 275 -1.37 -11.42 -11.02
CA LEU A 275 -1.93 -10.94 -9.76
C LEU A 275 -1.00 -9.93 -9.06
N ASP A 276 0.30 -10.23 -8.98
CA ASP A 276 1.31 -9.34 -8.38
C ASP A 276 1.33 -7.96 -9.05
N ARG A 277 1.12 -7.89 -10.37
CA ARG A 277 1.02 -6.62 -11.11
C ARG A 277 -0.17 -5.75 -10.68
N GLN A 278 -1.21 -6.36 -10.12
CA GLN A 278 -2.33 -5.64 -9.50
C GLN A 278 -2.18 -5.50 -7.98
N ASN A 279 -1.03 -5.88 -7.42
CA ASN A 279 -0.75 -5.97 -5.99
C ASN A 279 -1.75 -6.89 -5.25
N LEU A 280 -2.10 -7.99 -5.91
CA LEU A 280 -2.90 -9.08 -5.37
C LEU A 280 -1.99 -10.28 -5.18
N GLU A 281 -2.00 -10.88 -3.99
CA GLU A 281 -1.25 -12.10 -3.69
C GLU A 281 -1.98 -13.33 -4.22
N LEU A 282 -1.24 -14.34 -4.69
CA LEU A 282 -1.80 -15.67 -4.92
C LEU A 282 -1.43 -16.58 -3.74
N VAL A 283 -2.44 -17.08 -3.04
CA VAL A 283 -2.27 -18.09 -1.99
C VAL A 283 -2.84 -19.40 -2.49
N VAL A 284 -2.04 -20.47 -2.41
CA VAL A 284 -2.47 -21.83 -2.72
C VAL A 284 -2.33 -22.67 -1.46
N ASP A 285 -3.44 -22.82 -0.75
CA ASP A 285 -3.49 -23.61 0.48
C ASP A 285 -3.86 -25.07 0.18
N ALA A 286 -3.36 -25.98 1.00
CA ALA A 286 -3.60 -27.42 0.87
C ALA A 286 -4.00 -27.98 2.24
N GLN A 287 -5.31 -28.17 2.44
CA GLN A 287 -5.85 -28.65 3.72
C GLN A 287 -6.21 -30.13 3.64
N HIS A 288 -5.92 -30.88 4.70
CA HIS A 288 -6.39 -32.26 4.83
C HIS A 288 -7.83 -32.28 5.34
N VAL A 289 -8.76 -32.72 4.49
CA VAL A 289 -10.21 -32.76 4.80
C VAL A 289 -10.66 -34.09 5.40
N GLY A 290 -9.82 -35.12 5.35
CA GLY A 290 -10.08 -36.42 5.97
C GLY A 290 -9.32 -37.57 5.31
N GLY A 291 -8.62 -38.36 6.12
CA GLY A 291 -7.74 -39.43 5.61
C GLY A 291 -6.66 -38.88 4.67
N TRP A 292 -6.52 -39.48 3.50
CA TRP A 292 -5.56 -39.07 2.46
C TRP A 292 -6.12 -38.05 1.46
N ASN A 293 -7.34 -37.54 1.69
CA ASN A 293 -7.93 -36.53 0.82
C ASN A 293 -7.47 -35.14 1.25
N GLN A 294 -7.10 -34.33 0.27
CA GLN A 294 -6.71 -32.94 0.44
C GLN A 294 -7.66 -32.03 -0.35
N GLU A 295 -7.79 -30.79 0.08
CA GLU A 295 -8.48 -29.73 -0.64
C GLU A 295 -7.46 -28.63 -0.95
N LEU A 296 -7.32 -28.32 -2.24
CA LEU A 296 -6.49 -27.22 -2.72
C LEU A 296 -7.38 -26.01 -2.92
N THR A 297 -7.03 -24.90 -2.27
CA THR A 297 -7.77 -23.63 -2.39
C THR A 297 -6.85 -22.56 -2.95
N PHE A 298 -7.23 -22.01 -4.09
CA PHE A 298 -6.57 -20.87 -4.72
C PHE A 298 -7.32 -19.61 -4.31
N SER A 299 -6.65 -18.69 -3.63
CA SER A 299 -7.26 -17.47 -3.15
C SER A 299 -6.37 -16.24 -3.35
N THR A 300 -7.00 -15.08 -3.28
CA THR A 300 -6.34 -13.78 -3.33
C THR A 300 -7.00 -12.78 -2.37
N ALA A 301 -6.40 -11.60 -2.23
CA ALA A 301 -6.84 -10.53 -1.34
C ALA A 301 -7.05 -11.04 0.11
N CYS A 302 -6.04 -11.67 0.69
CA CYS A 302 -6.08 -12.22 2.06
C CYS A 302 -7.23 -13.21 2.27
N GLY A 303 -7.46 -14.10 1.30
CA GLY A 303 -8.50 -15.13 1.37
C GLY A 303 -9.92 -14.63 1.11
N ALA A 304 -10.15 -13.32 0.98
CA ALA A 304 -11.48 -12.77 0.73
C ALA A 304 -12.02 -13.09 -0.68
N VAL A 305 -11.16 -13.55 -1.59
CA VAL A 305 -11.55 -13.98 -2.94
C VAL A 305 -11.00 -15.37 -3.20
N CYS A 306 -11.89 -16.35 -3.31
CA CYS A 306 -11.59 -17.70 -3.73
C CYS A 306 -11.67 -17.79 -5.26
N LEU A 307 -10.53 -18.09 -5.88
CA LEU A 307 -10.40 -18.21 -7.34
C LEU A 307 -10.79 -19.61 -7.81
N ALA A 308 -10.38 -20.66 -7.09
CA ALA A 308 -10.73 -22.04 -7.39
C ALA A 308 -10.55 -22.95 -6.16
N GLU A 309 -11.33 -24.02 -6.10
CA GLU A 309 -11.20 -25.12 -5.14
C GLU A 309 -11.07 -26.44 -5.89
N ARG A 310 -10.19 -27.34 -5.42
CA ARG A 310 -10.00 -28.66 -6.03
C ARG A 310 -9.73 -29.71 -4.97
N SER A 311 -10.62 -30.69 -4.86
CA SER A 311 -10.38 -31.87 -4.04
C SER A 311 -9.38 -32.81 -4.72
N VAL A 312 -8.38 -33.25 -3.96
CA VAL A 312 -7.33 -34.18 -4.37
C VAL A 312 -7.51 -35.48 -3.61
N SER A 313 -7.70 -36.56 -4.36
CA SER A 313 -7.89 -37.89 -3.79
C SER A 313 -6.55 -38.52 -3.38
N LYS A 314 -6.59 -39.60 -2.58
CA LYS A 314 -5.40 -40.42 -2.28
C LYS A 314 -4.62 -40.84 -3.52
N LYS A 315 -5.32 -41.14 -4.63
CA LYS A 315 -4.68 -41.62 -5.88
C LYS A 315 -3.86 -40.53 -6.55
N ASP A 316 -4.21 -39.29 -6.31
CA ASP A 316 -3.62 -38.11 -6.95
C ASP A 316 -2.69 -37.33 -6.00
N ALA A 317 -2.48 -37.82 -4.78
CA ALA A 317 -1.67 -37.15 -3.76
C ALA A 317 -0.20 -36.93 -4.21
N THR A 318 0.32 -37.76 -5.11
CA THR A 318 1.66 -37.59 -5.69
C THR A 318 1.69 -36.56 -6.83
N ARG A 319 0.53 -36.20 -7.38
CA ARG A 319 0.35 -35.28 -8.51
C ARG A 319 -0.09 -33.88 -8.10
N VAL A 320 -0.04 -33.54 -6.81
CA VAL A 320 -0.49 -32.24 -6.29
C VAL A 320 0.11 -31.06 -7.04
N ASN A 321 1.41 -31.11 -7.38
CA ASN A 321 2.05 -30.04 -8.13
C ASN A 321 1.54 -29.93 -9.58
N GLU A 322 1.28 -31.06 -10.25
CA GLU A 322 0.69 -31.08 -11.58
C GLU A 322 -0.74 -30.52 -11.54
N ILE A 323 -1.54 -30.93 -10.56
CA ILE A 323 -2.90 -30.42 -10.35
C ILE A 323 -2.89 -28.92 -10.11
N LYS A 324 -1.90 -28.41 -9.35
CA LYS A 324 -1.77 -26.96 -9.16
C LYS A 324 -1.54 -26.22 -10.47
N LEU A 325 -0.71 -26.77 -11.36
CA LEU A 325 -0.46 -26.21 -12.69
C LEU A 325 -1.70 -26.30 -13.60
N GLU A 326 -2.44 -27.41 -13.56
CA GLU A 326 -3.68 -27.61 -14.30
C GLU A 326 -4.74 -26.57 -13.88
N VAL A 327 -4.99 -26.43 -12.57
CA VAL A 327 -5.94 -25.44 -12.03
C VAL A 327 -5.51 -24.01 -12.37
N ALA A 328 -4.22 -23.69 -12.23
CA ALA A 328 -3.71 -22.38 -12.64
C ALA A 328 -3.87 -22.13 -14.15
N GLY A 329 -3.76 -23.16 -14.99
CA GLY A 329 -4.02 -23.10 -16.42
C GLY A 329 -5.47 -22.72 -16.73
N VAL A 330 -6.43 -23.41 -16.11
CA VAL A 330 -7.87 -23.11 -16.23
C VAL A 330 -8.17 -21.68 -15.77
N LEU A 331 -7.60 -21.26 -14.64
CA LEU A 331 -7.73 -19.88 -14.15
C LEU A 331 -7.18 -18.85 -15.14
N CYS A 332 -6.01 -19.14 -15.74
CA CYS A 332 -5.42 -18.24 -16.72
C CYS A 332 -6.32 -18.07 -17.95
N GLU A 333 -6.85 -19.18 -18.48
CA GLU A 333 -7.76 -19.19 -19.62
C GLU A 333 -9.04 -18.43 -19.30
N HIS A 334 -9.75 -18.83 -18.24
CA HIS A 334 -11.01 -18.20 -17.83
C HIS A 334 -10.86 -16.68 -17.62
N LEU A 335 -9.84 -16.24 -16.87
CA LEU A 335 -9.62 -14.80 -16.63
C LEU A 335 -9.26 -14.06 -17.92
N SER A 336 -8.52 -14.70 -18.83
CA SER A 336 -8.13 -14.09 -20.10
C SER A 336 -9.29 -13.93 -21.07
N GLU A 337 -10.29 -14.81 -21.02
CA GLU A 337 -11.49 -14.76 -21.87
C GLU A 337 -12.54 -13.81 -21.30
N ASN A 338 -12.72 -13.79 -19.97
CA ASN A 338 -13.82 -13.08 -19.30
C ASN A 338 -13.43 -11.70 -18.74
N GLN A 339 -12.44 -11.02 -19.32
CA GLN A 339 -11.83 -9.78 -18.78
C GLN A 339 -12.83 -8.68 -18.38
N LYS A 340 -13.99 -8.61 -19.04
CA LYS A 340 -15.04 -7.60 -18.81
C LYS A 340 -16.23 -8.11 -18.00
N GLU A 341 -16.38 -9.43 -17.87
CA GLU A 341 -17.58 -10.09 -17.36
C GLU A 341 -17.24 -11.04 -16.20
N ILE A 342 -16.25 -10.67 -15.38
CA ILE A 342 -15.85 -11.46 -14.22
C ILE A 342 -16.99 -11.51 -13.20
N SER A 343 -17.50 -12.72 -12.98
CA SER A 343 -18.56 -12.97 -12.01
C SER A 343 -17.97 -13.42 -10.67
N LEU A 344 -18.39 -12.74 -9.60
CA LEU A 344 -18.00 -13.01 -8.22
C LEU A 344 -19.28 -13.12 -7.39
N GLU A 345 -19.46 -14.25 -6.73
CA GLU A 345 -20.63 -14.51 -5.88
C GLU A 345 -20.22 -14.71 -4.42
N PRO A 346 -21.00 -14.25 -3.44
CA PRO A 346 -20.75 -14.57 -2.03
C PRO A 346 -20.77 -16.08 -1.79
N ALA A 347 -19.78 -16.59 -1.06
CA ALA A 347 -19.83 -17.94 -0.52
C ALA A 347 -20.83 -17.99 0.63
N ASP A 348 -21.69 -19.01 0.63
CA ASP A 348 -22.68 -19.20 1.70
C ASP A 348 -22.02 -19.21 3.08
N GLY A 349 -22.47 -18.29 3.94
CA GLY A 349 -22.06 -18.22 5.34
C GLY A 349 -20.62 -17.76 5.60
N LYS A 350 -19.89 -17.26 4.59
CA LYS A 350 -18.51 -16.75 4.72
C LYS A 350 -18.36 -15.34 4.17
N ASN A 351 -17.38 -14.56 4.64
CA ASN A 351 -17.06 -13.25 4.06
C ASN A 351 -16.09 -13.41 2.87
N VAL A 352 -16.38 -14.37 1.99
CA VAL A 352 -15.53 -14.74 0.85
C VAL A 352 -16.35 -14.63 -0.43
N LEU A 353 -15.74 -14.08 -1.48
CA LEU A 353 -16.28 -14.08 -2.83
C LEU A 353 -15.69 -15.24 -3.63
N LYS A 354 -16.51 -16.00 -4.34
CA LYS A 354 -16.09 -17.07 -5.24
C LYS A 354 -16.15 -16.61 -6.69
N LEU A 355 -15.06 -16.83 -7.41
CA LEU A 355 -15.01 -16.71 -8.86
C LEU A 355 -15.85 -17.83 -9.49
N GLN A 356 -16.77 -17.46 -10.38
CA GLN A 356 -17.54 -18.41 -11.15
C GLN A 356 -16.75 -18.80 -12.40
N LEU A 357 -16.29 -20.06 -12.46
CA LEU A 357 -15.45 -20.59 -13.54
C LEU A 357 -16.26 -21.11 -14.73
#